data_AF-A0A1F6WN52-F1
#
_entry.id   AF-A0A1F6WN52-F1
#
_cell.length_a   1.000
_cell.length_b   1.000
_cell.length_c   1.000
_cell.angle_alpha   90.00
_cell.angle_beta   90.00
_cell.angle_gamma   90.00
#
_symmetry.space_group_name_H-M   'P 1'
#
loop_
_entity.id
_entity.type
_entity.pdbx_description
1 polymer ?
#
loop_
_entity_poly.entity_id
_entity_poly.type
_entity_poly.pdbx_seq_one_letter_code
_entity_poly.pdbx_strand_id
1 'polypeptide(L)'
;MNKQEFIDKITNSPLSADRKNKILALLSSGELTFDIKEEIKDIIQEDIDSDNTSMSDADKADIAASNVQMETELSAVENDLAGDMQFVEAELNSLEEMVKEVDGIVDQANIESLQSKIQEM
;
A
#
# COMPACT_ATOMS: atom_id res chain seq x y z
N MET A 1 -15.67 30.41 -35.09
CA MET A 1 -14.93 31.02 -33.97
C MET A 1 -14.00 32.05 -34.54
N ASN A 2 -14.15 33.31 -34.13
CA ASN A 2 -13.27 34.39 -34.58
C ASN A 2 -12.03 34.47 -33.66
N LYS A 3 -11.03 35.23 -34.09
CA LYS A 3 -9.75 35.36 -33.38
C LYS A 3 -9.91 35.90 -31.95
N GLN A 4 -10.83 36.84 -31.75
CA GLN A 4 -11.07 37.44 -30.44
C GLN A 4 -11.72 36.43 -29.47
N GLU A 5 -12.73 35.69 -29.92
CA GLU A 5 -13.35 34.60 -29.15
C GLU A 5 -12.32 33.54 -28.73
N PHE A 6 -11.32 33.28 -29.58
CA PHE A 6 -10.26 32.33 -29.26
C PHE A 6 -9.27 32.89 -28.23
N ILE A 7 -8.89 34.16 -28.35
CA ILE A 7 -8.08 34.88 -27.34
C ILE A 7 -8.77 34.86 -25.98
N ASP A 8 -10.07 35.14 -25.94
CA ASP A 8 -10.85 35.17 -24.70
C ASP A 8 -10.92 33.77 -24.06
N LYS A 9 -11.03 32.71 -24.88
CA LYS A 9 -10.98 31.32 -24.41
C LYS A 9 -9.62 30.95 -23.83
N ILE A 10 -8.52 31.32 -24.48
CA ILE A 10 -7.17 31.05 -23.97
C ILE A 10 -6.92 31.82 -22.66
N THR A 11 -7.35 33.08 -22.59
CA THR A 11 -7.19 33.93 -21.40
C THR A 11 -7.90 33.33 -20.18
N ASN A 12 -9.12 32.84 -20.37
CA ASN A 12 -9.95 32.24 -19.32
C ASN A 12 -9.72 30.73 -19.11
N SER A 13 -8.82 30.11 -19.87
CA SER A 13 -8.54 28.68 -19.74
C SER A 13 -7.80 28.35 -18.44
N PRO A 14 -7.77 27.09 -18.00
CA PRO A 14 -6.93 26.67 -16.87
C PRO A 14 -5.45 26.52 -17.22
N LEU A 15 -5.05 26.80 -18.47
CA LEU A 15 -3.64 26.69 -18.90
C LEU A 15 -2.70 27.50 -18.00
N SER A 16 -1.48 27.01 -17.83
CA SER A 16 -0.45 27.74 -17.11
C SER A 16 -0.16 29.12 -17.73
N ALA A 17 0.26 30.08 -16.90
CA ALA A 17 0.49 31.46 -17.33
C ALA A 17 1.52 31.56 -18.47
N ASP A 18 2.59 30.76 -18.41
CA ASP A 18 3.61 30.71 -19.45
C ASP A 18 3.06 30.22 -20.80
N ARG A 19 2.19 29.22 -20.78
CA ARG A 19 1.56 28.67 -21.99
C ARG A 19 0.56 29.65 -22.59
N LYS A 20 -0.25 30.30 -21.75
CA LYS A 20 -1.14 31.40 -22.18
C LYS A 20 -0.35 32.51 -22.87
N ASN A 21 0.76 32.96 -22.29
CA ASN A 21 1.58 34.01 -22.86
C ASN A 21 2.17 33.63 -24.23
N LYS A 22 2.65 32.39 -24.40
CA LYS A 22 3.13 31.87 -25.69
C LYS A 22 2.02 31.86 -26.74
N ILE A 23 0.84 31.34 -26.40
CA ILE A 23 -0.31 31.28 -27.32
C ILE A 23 -0.77 32.69 -27.69
N LEU A 24 -0.86 33.61 -26.74
CA LEU A 24 -1.25 35.00 -27.00
C LEU A 24 -0.22 35.73 -27.89
N ALA A 25 1.08 35.42 -27.75
CA ALA A 25 2.11 35.95 -28.65
C ALA A 25 1.95 35.45 -30.08
N LEU A 26 1.66 34.15 -30.27
CA LEU A 26 1.35 33.56 -31.58
C LEU A 26 0.08 34.16 -32.20
N LEU A 27 -0.94 34.39 -31.38
CA LEU A 27 -2.16 35.06 -31.83
C LEU A 27 -1.92 36.54 -32.13
N SER A 28 -0.93 37.19 -31.54
CA SER A 28 -0.62 38.60 -31.81
C SER A 28 0.22 38.81 -33.07
N SER A 29 0.95 37.78 -33.54
CA SER A 29 1.89 37.88 -34.66
C SER A 29 1.24 37.84 -36.05
N GLY A 30 -0.02 37.41 -36.18
CA GLY A 30 -0.67 37.32 -37.50
C GLY A 30 -2.12 36.80 -37.50
N GLU A 31 -2.61 36.42 -38.69
CA GLU A 31 -3.92 35.78 -38.85
C GLU A 31 -3.94 34.36 -38.27
N LEU A 32 -5.11 33.87 -37.89
CA LEU A 32 -5.28 32.51 -37.34
C LEU A 32 -5.24 31.45 -38.47
N THR A 33 -4.04 31.17 -38.98
CA THR A 33 -3.79 30.16 -40.01
C THR A 33 -3.87 28.73 -39.46
N PHE A 34 -3.79 27.73 -40.34
CA PHE A 34 -3.75 26.32 -39.93
C PHE A 34 -2.50 26.00 -39.10
N ASP A 35 -1.33 26.45 -39.55
CA ASP A 35 -0.05 26.18 -38.87
C ASP A 35 -0.02 26.74 -37.45
N ILE A 36 -0.55 27.96 -37.26
CA ILE A 36 -0.65 28.57 -35.92
C ILE A 36 -1.61 27.76 -35.01
N LYS A 37 -2.66 27.16 -35.57
CA LYS A 37 -3.57 26.32 -34.77
C LYS A 37 -2.91 25.02 -34.33
N GLU A 38 -2.11 24.39 -35.19
CA GLU A 38 -1.36 23.19 -34.82
C GLU A 38 -0.30 23.52 -33.76
N GLU A 39 0.43 24.63 -33.89
CA GLU A 39 1.40 25.05 -32.88
C GLU A 39 0.74 25.34 -31.51
N ILE A 40 -0.43 26.00 -31.51
CA ILE A 40 -1.19 26.24 -30.28
C ILE A 40 -1.68 24.92 -29.67
N LYS A 41 -2.08 23.95 -30.49
CA LYS A 41 -2.52 22.63 -30.04
C LYS A 41 -1.37 21.87 -29.39
N ASP A 42 -0.16 21.92 -29.95
CA ASP A 42 1.03 21.29 -29.37
C ASP A 42 1.37 21.91 -28.00
N ILE A 43 1.31 23.24 -27.89
CA ILE A 43 1.53 23.95 -26.62
C ILE A 43 0.51 23.53 -25.55
N ILE A 44 -0.76 23.36 -25.93
CA ILE A 44 -1.83 22.90 -25.02
C ILE A 44 -1.58 21.44 -24.61
N GLN A 45 -1.18 20.59 -25.54
CA GLN A 45 -0.89 19.18 -25.25
C GLN A 45 0.30 19.04 -24.29
N GLU A 46 1.36 19.83 -24.47
CA GLU A 46 2.49 19.86 -23.53
C GLU A 46 2.06 20.26 -22.10
N ASP A 47 1.11 21.19 -21.97
CA ASP A 47 0.61 21.62 -20.65
C ASP A 47 -0.16 20.49 -19.97
N ILE A 48 -1.04 19.81 -20.72
CA ILE A 48 -1.79 18.64 -20.24
C ILE A 48 -0.85 17.51 -19.82
N ASP A 49 0.19 17.23 -20.62
CA ASP A 49 1.15 16.16 -20.33
C ASP A 49 2.03 16.51 -19.12
N SER A 50 2.33 17.79 -18.90
CA SER A 50 3.08 18.24 -17.72
C SER A 50 2.27 18.16 -16.42
N ASP A 51 0.97 18.49 -16.45
CA ASP A 51 0.10 18.42 -15.27
C ASP A 51 -0.20 16.97 -14.85
N ASN A 52 -0.25 16.04 -15.82
CA ASN A 52 -0.51 14.62 -15.55
C ASN A 52 0.70 13.83 -14.99
N THR A 53 1.88 14.43 -14.89
CA THR A 53 3.11 13.71 -14.51
C THR A 53 3.66 14.10 -13.15
N SER A 54 3.18 15.19 -12.52
CA SER A 54 3.67 15.59 -11.21
C SER A 54 2.73 15.13 -10.10
N MET A 55 3.15 14.06 -9.41
CA MET A 55 2.60 13.72 -8.10
C MET A 55 2.86 14.89 -7.13
N SER A 56 1.80 15.44 -6.55
CA SER A 56 1.90 16.64 -5.71
C SER A 56 2.61 16.32 -4.39
N ASP A 57 3.09 17.35 -3.69
CA ASP A 57 3.68 17.14 -2.37
C ASP A 57 2.66 16.65 -1.33
N ALA A 58 1.37 16.94 -1.53
CA ALA A 58 0.28 16.37 -0.73
C ALA A 58 0.16 14.86 -0.98
N ASP A 59 0.17 14.42 -2.24
CA ASP A 59 0.13 12.99 -2.59
C ASP A 59 1.33 12.24 -2.00
N LYS A 60 2.53 12.86 -2.02
CA LYS A 60 3.73 12.27 -1.41
C LYS A 60 3.61 12.16 0.11
N ALA A 61 3.04 13.18 0.76
CA ALA A 61 2.80 13.16 2.19
C ALA A 61 1.79 12.08 2.59
N ASP A 62 0.71 11.94 1.82
CA ASP A 62 -0.32 10.91 2.04
C ASP A 62 0.26 9.49 1.88
N ILE A 63 1.08 9.26 0.84
CA ILE A 63 1.78 7.97 0.69
C ILE A 63 2.74 7.72 1.86
N ALA A 64 3.52 8.72 2.29
CA ALA A 64 4.43 8.57 3.41
C ALA A 64 3.68 8.24 4.72
N ALA A 65 2.56 8.92 4.98
CA ALA A 65 1.71 8.63 6.14
C ALA A 65 1.11 7.22 6.07
N SER A 66 0.64 6.81 4.90
CA SER A 66 0.11 5.45 4.67
C SER A 66 1.19 4.38 4.89
N ASN A 67 2.42 4.61 4.44
CA ASN A 67 3.53 3.69 4.67
C ASN A 67 3.85 3.53 6.16
N VAL A 68 3.91 4.64 6.92
CA VAL A 68 4.16 4.59 8.37
C VAL A 68 3.03 3.83 9.09
N GLN A 69 1.78 4.04 8.68
CA GLN A 69 0.65 3.31 9.24
C GLN A 69 0.76 1.82 8.95
N MET A 70 1.05 1.44 7.70
CA MET A 70 1.22 0.03 7.33
C MET A 70 2.35 -0.66 8.10
N GLU A 71 3.50 0.01 8.26
CA GLU A 71 4.62 -0.52 9.05
C GLU A 71 4.21 -0.76 10.51
N THR A 72 3.47 0.18 11.10
CA THR A 72 2.99 0.07 12.48
C THR A 72 2.02 -1.10 12.64
N GLU A 73 1.06 -1.23 11.73
CA GLU A 73 0.07 -2.31 11.76
C GLU A 73 0.73 -3.68 11.54
N LEU A 74 1.70 -3.78 10.62
CA LEU A 74 2.47 -5.01 10.41
C LEU A 74 3.26 -5.41 11.65
N SER A 75 3.97 -4.48 12.30
CA SER A 75 4.69 -4.77 13.53
C SER A 75 3.77 -5.21 14.68
N ALA A 76 2.55 -4.68 14.76
CA ALA A 76 1.58 -5.14 15.75
C ALA A 76 1.16 -6.59 15.49
N VAL A 77 0.82 -6.93 14.23
CA VAL A 77 0.45 -8.30 13.83
C VAL A 77 1.59 -9.28 14.06
N GLU A 78 2.84 -8.90 13.78
CA GLU A 78 4.02 -9.74 14.03
C GLU A 78 4.19 -10.06 15.53
N ASN A 79 3.98 -9.07 16.40
CA ASN A 79 4.08 -9.26 17.84
C ASN A 79 2.96 -10.17 18.37
N ASP A 80 1.73 -9.97 17.90
CA ASP A 80 0.59 -10.80 18.29
C ASP A 80 0.82 -12.25 17.87
N LEU A 81 1.25 -12.48 16.61
CA LEU A 81 1.57 -13.81 16.12
C LEU A 81 2.70 -14.47 16.91
N ALA A 82 3.74 -13.73 17.28
CA ALA A 82 4.82 -14.25 18.11
C ALA A 82 4.31 -14.68 19.50
N GLY A 83 3.41 -13.91 20.10
CA GLY A 83 2.75 -14.26 21.36
C GLY A 83 1.91 -15.54 21.25
N ASP A 84 1.11 -15.66 20.20
CA ASP A 84 0.30 -16.85 19.95
C ASP A 84 1.17 -18.10 19.73
N MET A 85 2.27 -17.96 19.01
CA MET A 85 3.22 -19.08 18.80
C MET A 85 3.85 -19.54 20.12
N GLN A 86 4.25 -18.60 20.98
CA GLN A 86 4.79 -18.93 22.31
C GLN A 86 3.75 -19.62 23.19
N PHE A 87 2.49 -19.19 23.12
CA PHE A 87 1.40 -19.85 23.83
C PHE A 87 1.21 -21.29 23.34
N VAL A 88 1.15 -21.52 22.02
CA VAL A 88 1.02 -22.86 21.44
C VAL A 88 2.20 -23.75 21.83
N GLU A 89 3.43 -23.24 21.82
CA GLU A 89 4.62 -23.99 22.24
C GLU A 89 4.51 -24.41 23.72
N ALA A 90 4.06 -23.53 24.60
CA ALA A 90 3.85 -23.84 26.00
C ALA A 90 2.78 -24.93 26.21
N GLU A 91 1.65 -24.83 25.49
CA GLU A 91 0.58 -25.84 25.55
C GLU A 91 1.05 -27.20 25.04
N LEU A 92 1.84 -27.24 23.97
CA LEU A 92 2.41 -28.49 23.44
C LEU A 92 3.37 -29.14 24.45
N ASN A 93 4.24 -28.35 25.08
CA ASN A 93 5.15 -28.86 26.11
C ASN A 93 4.37 -29.42 27.32
N SER A 94 3.33 -28.71 27.75
CA SER A 94 2.43 -29.17 28.83
C SER A 94 1.73 -30.48 28.46
N LEU A 95 1.24 -30.61 27.22
CA LEU A 95 0.66 -31.86 26.72
C LEU A 95 1.68 -33.01 26.73
N GLU A 96 2.92 -32.76 26.31
CA GLU A 96 3.98 -33.77 26.32
C GLU A 96 4.30 -34.25 27.74
N GLU A 97 4.33 -33.33 28.72
CA GLU A 97 4.50 -33.67 30.13
C GLU A 97 3.34 -34.53 30.65
N MET A 98 2.10 -34.17 30.34
CA MET A 98 0.92 -34.97 30.73
C MET A 98 0.95 -36.37 30.11
N VAL A 99 1.38 -36.51 28.86
CA VAL A 99 1.53 -37.84 28.21
C VAL A 99 2.55 -38.68 28.95
N LYS A 100 3.72 -38.10 29.30
CA LYS A 100 4.76 -38.81 30.08
C LYS A 100 4.27 -39.24 31.46
N GLU A 101 3.49 -38.40 32.12
CA GLU A 101 2.89 -38.74 33.42
C GLU A 101 1.91 -39.91 33.29
N VAL A 102 1.02 -39.88 32.30
CA VAL A 102 0.07 -40.96 32.03
C VAL A 102 0.79 -42.27 31.72
N ASP A 103 1.81 -42.24 30.86
CA ASP A 103 2.59 -43.43 30.52
C ASP A 103 3.26 -44.03 31.78
N GLY A 104 3.82 -43.17 32.65
CA GLY A 104 4.40 -43.61 33.93
C GLY A 104 3.39 -44.25 34.87
N ILE A 105 2.16 -43.72 34.95
CA ILE A 105 1.07 -44.29 35.74
C ILE A 105 0.67 -45.66 35.19
N VAL A 106 0.55 -45.79 33.87
CA VAL A 106 0.19 -47.05 33.20
C VAL A 106 1.26 -48.12 33.45
N ASP A 107 2.54 -47.76 33.30
CA ASP A 107 3.66 -48.66 33.57
C ASP A 107 3.66 -49.14 35.03
N GLN A 108 3.46 -48.23 35.97
CA GLN A 108 3.40 -48.57 37.40
C GLN A 108 2.24 -49.52 37.71
N ALA A 109 1.04 -49.25 37.17
CA ALA A 109 -0.12 -50.12 37.34
C ALA A 109 0.10 -51.53 36.74
N ASN A 110 0.79 -51.61 35.60
CA ASN A 110 1.16 -52.89 34.97
C ASN A 110 2.15 -53.68 35.85
N ILE A 111 3.15 -53.01 36.43
CA ILE A 111 4.12 -53.62 37.35
C ILE A 111 3.41 -54.17 38.58
N GLU A 112 2.55 -53.37 39.22
CA GLU A 112 1.79 -53.78 40.41
C GLU A 112 0.88 -54.99 40.11
N SER A 113 0.21 -54.99 38.96
CA SER A 113 -0.62 -56.12 38.52
C SER A 113 0.19 -57.41 38.34
N LEU A 114 1.38 -57.32 37.73
CA LEU A 114 2.27 -58.48 37.55
C LEU A 114 2.80 -59.00 38.88
N GLN A 115 3.17 -58.12 39.82
CA GLN A 115 3.63 -58.50 41.15
C GLN A 115 2.55 -59.24 41.94
N SER A 116 1.30 -58.75 41.92
CA SER A 116 0.17 -59.42 42.57
C SER A 116 -0.04 -60.84 42.03
N LYS A 117 0.00 -61.02 40.70
CA LYS A 117 -0.15 -62.34 40.06
C LYS A 117 0.94 -63.33 40.46
N ILE A 118 2.17 -62.86 40.65
CA ILE A 118 3.29 -63.72 41.08
C ILE A 118 3.12 -64.16 42.53
N GLN A 119 2.60 -63.30 43.41
CA GLN A 119 2.38 -63.62 44.82
C GLN A 119 1.23 -64.62 45.05
N GLU A 120 0.30 -64.71 44.10
CA GLU A 120 -0.82 -65.66 44.13
C GLU A 120 -0.47 -67.05 43.56
N MET A 121 0.74 -67.24 43.00
CA MET A 121 1.25 -68.51 42.48
C MET A 121 2.04 -69.30 43.53
#